data_AF-A0A826HSI8-F1
#
_entry.id   AF-A0A826HSI8-F1
#
_cell.length_a   1.000
_cell.length_b   1.000
_cell.length_c   1.000
_cell.angle_alpha   90.00
_cell.angle_beta   90.00
_cell.angle_gamma   90.00
#
_symmetry.space_group_name_H-M   'P 1'
#
loop_
_entity.id
_entity.type
_entity.pdbx_description
1 polymer ?
#
loop_
_entity_poly.entity_id
_entity_poly.type
_entity_poly.pdbx_seq_one_letter_code
_entity_poly.pdbx_strand_id
1 'polypeptide(L)'
;MKQIPKQPAQLFAGHAYTVESSDQLGTFQPAWQDFEAQLGFKTLDDLAEIPNRSAMVVFSPYDTFLYWIGSLLPADAAVPKPYEAFRLPEATAGQVRQPATSVLLKQLPLATSFNKGLQLIEKAGYPLPERLGQTDHPYYLESYLIQNGAVHQVAYRLYIDPHQLKGVDEYE
;
A
#
# COMPACT_ATOMS: atom_id res chain seq x y z
N MET A 1 -14.35 -4.19 -19.48
CA MET A 1 -13.26 -3.88 -18.52
C MET A 1 -12.83 -2.44 -18.71
N LYS A 2 -12.55 -1.73 -17.61
CA LYS A 2 -12.02 -0.38 -17.67
C LYS A 2 -10.53 -0.42 -18.05
N GLN A 3 -10.07 0.55 -18.84
CA GLN A 3 -8.63 0.72 -19.07
C GLN A 3 -7.93 0.98 -17.73
N ILE A 4 -6.88 0.23 -17.43
CA ILE A 4 -6.11 0.40 -16.20
C ILE A 4 -5.12 1.55 -16.42
N PRO A 5 -5.20 2.65 -15.65
CA PRO A 5 -4.31 3.79 -15.85
C PRO A 5 -2.89 3.47 -15.40
N LYS A 6 -1.90 4.00 -16.12
CA LYS A 6 -0.52 4.04 -15.65
C LYS A 6 -0.40 4.95 -14.44
N GLN A 7 0.32 4.50 -13.43
CA GLN A 7 0.79 5.30 -12.31
C GLN A 7 2.26 5.65 -12.56
N PRO A 8 2.68 6.89 -12.24
CA PRO A 8 4.09 7.25 -12.34
C PRO A 8 4.91 6.43 -11.34
N ALA A 9 6.22 6.33 -11.60
CA ALA A 9 7.14 5.79 -10.62
C ALA A 9 7.07 6.60 -9.32
N GLN A 10 7.16 5.91 -8.18
CA GLN A 10 7.16 6.50 -6.85
C GLN A 10 8.14 5.77 -5.94
N LEU A 11 8.36 6.32 -4.76
CA LEU A 11 9.14 5.66 -3.72
C LEU A 11 8.27 5.52 -2.48
N PHE A 12 8.24 4.34 -1.87
CA PHE A 12 7.67 4.13 -0.55
C PHE A 12 8.80 4.18 0.48
N ALA A 13 8.82 5.21 1.32
CA ALA A 13 9.81 5.38 2.38
C ALA A 13 9.18 5.01 3.72
N GLY A 14 9.81 4.12 4.49
CA GLY A 14 9.18 3.57 5.68
C GLY A 14 9.99 2.47 6.35
N HIS A 15 9.30 1.46 6.86
CA HIS A 15 9.89 0.26 7.43
C HIS A 15 9.02 -0.96 7.13
N ALA A 16 9.66 -2.09 6.87
CA ALA A 16 9.00 -3.37 6.64
C ALA A 16 8.77 -4.13 7.95
N TYR A 17 7.54 -4.61 8.14
CA TYR A 17 7.14 -5.49 9.23
C TYR A 17 6.74 -6.85 8.68
N THR A 18 6.90 -7.88 9.51
CA THR A 18 6.48 -9.25 9.19
C THR A 18 5.12 -9.57 9.81
N VAL A 19 4.55 -10.72 9.47
CA VAL A 19 3.24 -11.17 9.99
C VAL A 19 3.24 -11.23 11.53
N GLU A 20 4.38 -11.57 12.14
CA GLU A 20 4.57 -11.63 13.59
C GLU A 20 4.45 -10.26 14.28
N SER A 21 4.46 -9.16 13.52
CA SER A 21 4.26 -7.81 14.05
C SER A 21 2.78 -7.45 14.24
N SER A 22 1.87 -8.35 13.84
CA SER A 22 0.43 -8.20 14.10
C SER A 22 0.06 -8.64 15.52
N ASP A 23 -1.02 -8.09 16.06
CA ASP A 23 -1.59 -8.53 17.33
C ASP A 23 -2.44 -9.81 17.17
N GLN A 24 -3.01 -10.29 18.28
CA GLN A 24 -3.86 -11.48 18.31
C GLN A 24 -5.15 -11.34 17.48
N LEU A 25 -5.56 -10.11 17.15
CA LEU A 25 -6.70 -9.84 16.29
C LEU A 25 -6.30 -9.70 14.81
N GLY A 26 -5.01 -9.84 14.50
CA GLY A 26 -4.46 -9.67 13.16
C GLY A 26 -4.41 -8.21 12.71
N THR A 27 -4.43 -7.27 13.65
CA THR A 27 -4.22 -5.84 13.36
C THR A 27 -2.74 -5.51 13.42
N PHE A 28 -2.30 -4.55 12.61
CA PHE A 28 -0.94 -4.00 12.66
C PHE A 28 -0.85 -2.75 13.54
N GLN A 29 -1.82 -2.54 14.44
CA GLN A 29 -1.81 -1.37 15.31
C GLN A 29 -0.51 -1.23 16.14
N PRO A 30 0.06 -2.31 16.72
CA PRO A 30 1.35 -2.22 17.42
C PRO A 30 2.49 -1.77 16.50
N ALA A 31 2.54 -2.28 15.26
CA ALA A 31 3.55 -1.88 14.27
C ALA A 31 3.41 -0.40 13.88
N TRP A 32 2.19 0.11 13.73
CA TRP A 32 1.94 1.54 13.50
C TRP A 32 2.41 2.42 14.66
N GLN A 33 2.16 1.99 15.90
CA GLN A 33 2.61 2.70 17.10
C GLN A 33 4.13 2.69 17.21
N ASP A 34 4.76 1.55 16.94
CA ASP A 34 6.20 1.39 16.92
C ASP A 34 6.86 2.29 15.86
N PHE A 35 6.36 2.27 14.62
CA PHE A 35 6.84 3.15 13.55
C PHE A 35 6.77 4.62 13.97
N GLU A 36 5.63 5.05 14.52
CA GLU A 36 5.43 6.45 14.91
C GLU A 36 6.34 6.85 16.09
N ALA A 37 6.59 5.94 17.02
CA ALA A 37 7.45 6.17 18.17
C ALA A 37 8.95 6.18 17.82
N GLN A 38 9.40 5.30 16.93
CA GLN A 38 10.82 5.14 16.59
C GLN A 38 11.28 6.04 15.44
N LEU A 39 10.45 6.18 14.41
CA LEU A 39 10.79 6.86 13.16
C LEU A 39 9.97 8.14 12.97
N GLY A 40 8.65 8.04 13.17
CA GLY A 40 7.71 9.14 12.97
C GLY A 40 7.53 9.55 11.50
N PHE A 41 6.52 10.38 11.24
CA PHE A 41 6.18 10.83 9.89
C PHE A 41 6.72 12.21 9.52
N LYS A 42 7.21 13.01 10.48
CA LYS A 42 7.57 14.42 10.25
C LYS A 42 8.57 14.58 9.10
N THR A 43 9.66 13.80 9.12
CA THR A 43 10.70 13.85 8.08
C THR A 43 10.16 13.42 6.72
N LEU A 44 9.23 12.46 6.68
CA LEU A 44 8.61 11.98 5.44
C LEU A 44 7.58 12.97 4.89
N ASP A 45 6.86 13.68 5.78
CA ASP A 45 5.91 14.72 5.41
C ASP A 45 6.61 15.88 4.69
N ASP A 46 7.83 16.25 5.10
CA ASP A 46 8.63 17.29 4.46
C ASP A 46 9.13 16.89 3.05
N LEU A 47 9.14 15.58 2.73
CA LEU A 47 9.55 15.04 1.44
C LEU A 47 8.37 14.73 0.50
N ALA A 48 7.15 14.72 1.04
CA ALA A 48 5.94 14.38 0.29
C ALA A 48 5.29 15.64 -0.28
N GLU A 49 4.76 15.57 -1.52
CA GLU A 49 3.93 16.65 -2.07
C GLU A 49 2.67 16.90 -1.23
N ILE A 50 2.07 15.80 -0.74
CA ILE A 50 0.97 15.81 0.20
C ILE A 50 1.35 14.84 1.32
N PRO A 51 1.43 15.31 2.58
CA PRO A 51 1.65 14.47 3.75
C PRO A 51 0.71 13.26 3.73
N ASN A 52 1.26 12.06 3.90
CA ASN A 52 0.50 10.83 3.82
C ASN A 52 1.03 9.77 4.77
N ARG A 53 0.11 8.99 5.30
CA ARG A 53 0.40 7.82 6.15
C ARG A 53 -0.02 6.66 5.27
N SER A 54 0.87 5.78 4.92
CA SER A 54 0.62 4.75 3.94
C SER A 54 0.98 3.38 4.51
N ALA A 55 0.20 2.38 4.12
CA ALA A 55 0.54 0.97 4.28
C ALA A 55 0.70 0.33 2.90
N MET A 56 1.63 -0.61 2.78
CA MET A 56 1.79 -1.42 1.59
C MET A 56 1.95 -2.89 1.98
N VAL A 57 1.16 -3.76 1.33
CA VAL A 57 1.31 -5.21 1.44
C VAL A 57 2.07 -5.66 0.20
N VAL A 58 3.21 -6.32 0.41
CA VAL A 58 4.00 -6.96 -0.65
C VAL A 58 3.78 -8.47 -0.54
N PHE A 59 3.07 -9.05 -1.50
CA PHE A 59 2.76 -10.49 -1.50
C PHE A 59 3.96 -11.30 -1.98
N SER A 60 4.16 -12.44 -1.35
CA SER A 60 5.08 -13.50 -1.79
C SER A 60 4.29 -14.61 -2.47
N PRO A 61 4.88 -15.33 -3.45
CA PRO A 61 4.27 -16.53 -4.01
C PRO A 61 4.10 -17.68 -3.01
N TYR A 62 4.76 -17.61 -1.85
CA TYR A 62 4.73 -18.66 -0.80
C TYR A 62 3.73 -18.38 0.33
N ASP A 63 2.57 -17.78 0.01
CA ASP A 63 1.49 -17.46 0.96
C ASP A 63 1.93 -16.65 2.20
N THR A 64 2.93 -15.78 2.02
CA THR A 64 3.39 -14.82 3.04
C THR A 64 3.42 -13.40 2.48
N PHE A 65 3.60 -12.40 3.34
CA PHE A 65 3.70 -11.01 2.93
C PHE A 65 4.61 -10.20 3.86
N LEU A 66 5.12 -9.10 3.32
CA LEU A 66 5.70 -8.01 4.11
C LEU A 66 4.67 -6.88 4.21
N TYR A 67 4.52 -6.33 5.42
CA TYR A 67 3.67 -5.19 5.70
C TYR A 67 4.52 -3.95 5.93
N TRP A 68 4.50 -3.03 4.98
CA TRP A 68 5.25 -1.79 5.06
C TRP A 68 4.38 -0.68 5.65
N ILE A 69 4.96 0.11 6.56
CA ILE A 69 4.38 1.34 7.09
C ILE A 69 5.31 2.50 6.73
N GLY A 70 4.75 3.60 6.22
CA GLY A 70 5.55 4.73 5.77
C GLY A 70 4.78 5.76 4.95
N SER A 71 5.44 6.41 4.01
CA SER A 71 4.86 7.43 3.13
C SER A 71 5.25 7.20 1.68
N LEU A 72 4.32 7.51 0.77
CA LEU A 72 4.60 7.61 -0.65
C LEU A 72 5.23 8.97 -0.96
N LEU A 73 6.38 8.93 -1.64
CA LEU A 73 7.20 10.07 -2.02
C LEU A 73 7.40 10.10 -3.54
N PRO A 74 7.84 11.25 -4.10
CA PRO A 74 8.40 11.31 -5.44
C PRO A 74 9.52 10.28 -5.66
N ALA A 75 9.67 9.77 -6.89
CA ALA A 75 10.62 8.69 -7.21
C ALA A 75 12.11 9.05 -6.99
N ASP A 76 12.42 10.35 -6.99
CA ASP A 76 13.74 10.93 -6.82
C ASP A 76 13.99 11.45 -5.39
N ALA A 77 13.03 11.28 -4.47
CA ALA A 77 13.19 11.70 -3.08
C ALA A 77 14.39 11.00 -2.42
N ALA A 78 15.27 11.80 -1.80
CA ALA A 78 16.39 11.30 -1.02
C ALA A 78 15.91 10.86 0.37
N VAL A 79 15.70 9.55 0.55
CA VAL A 79 15.23 8.99 1.83
C VAL A 79 16.36 9.01 2.86
N PRO A 80 16.22 9.74 3.98
CA PRO A 80 17.22 9.74 5.03
C PRO A 80 17.16 8.44 5.84
N LYS A 81 18.28 8.03 6.43
CA LYS A 81 18.26 7.02 7.50
C LYS A 81 17.52 7.58 8.73
N PRO A 82 16.81 6.76 9.52
CA PRO A 82 16.80 5.29 9.49
C PRO A 82 15.72 4.66 8.58
N TYR A 83 15.00 5.45 7.78
CA TYR A 83 13.97 4.90 6.90
C TYR A 83 14.56 4.00 5.81
N GLU A 84 13.82 2.94 5.49
CA GLU A 84 14.02 2.09 4.33
C GLU A 84 13.25 2.66 3.14
N ALA A 85 13.64 2.24 1.93
CA ALA A 85 13.02 2.70 0.70
C ALA A 85 12.69 1.52 -0.22
N PHE A 86 11.45 1.47 -0.69
CA PHE A 86 10.99 0.55 -1.72
C PHE A 86 10.62 1.34 -2.98
N ARG A 87 11.26 1.04 -4.12
CA ARG A 87 10.97 1.72 -5.38
C ARG A 87 9.75 1.07 -6.04
N LEU A 88 8.75 1.90 -6.34
CA LEU A 88 7.57 1.51 -7.11
C LEU A 88 7.80 1.96 -8.56
N PRO A 89 7.88 1.05 -9.54
CA PRO A 89 8.10 1.43 -10.93
C PRO A 89 6.87 2.14 -11.52
N GLU A 90 7.06 2.78 -12.68
CA GLU A 90 5.91 3.16 -13.50
C GLU A 90 5.22 1.88 -13.96
N ALA A 91 3.94 1.73 -13.59
CA ALA A 91 3.17 0.53 -13.88
C ALA A 91 1.68 0.83 -13.91
N THR A 92 0.90 -0.07 -14.50
CA THR A 92 -0.57 0.03 -14.48
C THR A 92 -1.11 -0.34 -13.09
N ALA A 93 -2.04 0.46 -12.58
CA ALA A 93 -2.69 0.19 -11.31
C ALA A 93 -4.16 0.61 -11.29
N GLY A 94 -5.00 -0.23 -10.69
CA GLY A 94 -6.36 0.14 -10.32
C GLY A 94 -6.29 1.00 -9.06
N GLN A 95 -6.81 2.23 -9.12
CA GLN A 95 -6.82 3.15 -7.98
C GLN A 95 -8.21 3.72 -7.75
N VAL A 96 -8.65 3.68 -6.49
CA VAL A 96 -9.91 4.25 -6.02
C VAL A 96 -9.63 5.17 -4.84
N ARG A 97 -10.36 6.28 -4.78
CA ARG A 97 -10.20 7.34 -3.79
C ARG A 97 -11.53 7.55 -3.07
N GLN A 98 -11.52 7.61 -1.74
CA GLN A 98 -12.70 7.82 -0.92
C GLN A 98 -12.48 8.92 0.13
N PRO A 99 -13.51 9.72 0.47
CA PRO A 99 -13.44 10.64 1.60
C PRO A 99 -13.15 9.92 2.92
N ALA A 100 -12.47 10.60 3.84
CA ALA A 100 -12.02 10.05 5.12
C ALA A 100 -13.12 9.75 6.15
N THR A 101 -14.40 9.92 5.80
CA THR A 101 -15.55 9.62 6.66
C THR A 101 -15.68 8.15 7.07
N SER A 102 -14.78 7.28 6.59
CA SER A 102 -14.75 5.84 6.83
C SER A 102 -13.41 5.31 7.37
N VAL A 103 -12.54 6.18 7.90
CA VAL A 103 -11.19 5.84 8.35
C VAL A 103 -11.21 5.21 9.74
N LEU A 104 -11.54 3.92 9.79
CA LEU A 104 -11.31 3.04 10.95
C LEU A 104 -10.33 1.90 10.61
N LEU A 105 -9.68 1.93 9.44
CA LEU A 105 -9.01 0.77 8.86
C LEU A 105 -7.70 0.36 9.55
N LYS A 106 -6.99 1.28 10.22
CA LYS A 106 -5.80 0.93 11.04
C LYS A 106 -6.14 0.06 12.25
N GLN A 107 -7.40 0.03 12.67
CA GLN A 107 -7.90 -0.73 13.81
C GLN A 107 -8.60 -2.03 13.37
N LEU A 108 -8.71 -2.26 12.06
CA LEU A 108 -9.30 -3.49 11.54
C LEU A 108 -8.19 -4.52 11.29
N PRO A 109 -8.51 -5.82 11.39
CA PRO A 109 -7.60 -6.87 10.95
C PRO A 109 -7.18 -6.64 9.49
N LEU A 110 -5.92 -6.92 9.16
CA LEU A 110 -5.38 -6.67 7.82
C LEU A 110 -6.22 -7.35 6.73
N ALA A 111 -6.62 -8.60 6.95
CA ALA A 111 -7.46 -9.33 6.01
C ALA A 111 -8.78 -8.60 5.72
N THR A 112 -9.37 -7.95 6.72
CA THR A 112 -10.62 -7.20 6.58
C THR A 112 -10.42 -5.90 5.80
N SER A 113 -9.41 -5.10 6.14
CA SER A 113 -9.13 -3.84 5.44
C SER A 113 -8.74 -4.09 3.99
N PHE A 114 -7.85 -5.07 3.77
CA PHE A 114 -7.40 -5.51 2.46
C PHE A 114 -8.56 -5.94 1.55
N ASN A 115 -9.39 -6.89 2.02
CA ASN A 115 -10.53 -7.37 1.23
C ASN A 115 -11.52 -6.26 0.90
N LYS A 116 -11.74 -5.31 1.82
CA LYS A 116 -12.58 -4.14 1.55
C LYS A 116 -11.98 -3.27 0.46
N GLY A 117 -10.67 -3.00 0.49
CA GLY A 117 -9.99 -2.23 -0.56
C GLY A 117 -10.06 -2.89 -1.93
N LEU A 118 -9.84 -4.20 -2.00
CA LEU A 118 -10.00 -4.98 -3.23
C LEU A 118 -11.42 -4.88 -3.80
N GLN A 119 -12.44 -5.04 -2.95
CA GLN A 119 -13.84 -4.89 -3.37
C GLN A 119 -14.14 -3.49 -3.91
N LEU A 120 -13.54 -2.44 -3.35
CA LEU A 120 -13.70 -1.08 -3.86
C LEU A 120 -13.05 -0.90 -5.24
N ILE A 121 -11.87 -1.47 -5.43
CA ILE A 121 -11.15 -1.48 -6.71
C ILE A 121 -11.94 -2.23 -7.79
N GLU A 122 -12.47 -3.41 -7.46
CA GLU A 122 -13.30 -4.22 -8.34
C GLU A 122 -14.61 -3.49 -8.71
N LYS A 123 -15.31 -2.93 -7.73
CA LYS A 123 -16.54 -2.14 -7.95
C LYS A 123 -16.30 -0.91 -8.83
N ALA A 124 -15.09 -0.36 -8.84
CA ALA A 124 -14.70 0.73 -9.74
C ALA A 124 -14.39 0.27 -11.18
N GLY A 125 -14.49 -1.03 -11.46
CA GLY A 125 -14.37 -1.65 -12.78
C GLY A 125 -12.96 -2.10 -13.14
N TYR A 126 -12.02 -2.12 -12.19
CA TYR A 126 -10.68 -2.66 -12.40
C TYR A 126 -10.67 -4.16 -12.11
N PRO A 127 -10.08 -5.00 -12.99
CA PRO A 127 -9.98 -6.43 -12.75
C PRO A 127 -9.05 -6.72 -11.58
N LEU A 128 -9.30 -7.81 -10.85
CA LEU A 128 -8.39 -8.32 -9.84
C LEU A 128 -7.66 -9.54 -10.42
N PRO A 129 -6.32 -9.64 -10.30
CA PRO A 129 -5.61 -10.88 -10.59
C PRO A 129 -6.11 -12.02 -9.70
N GLU A 130 -6.22 -13.23 -10.26
CA GLU A 130 -6.58 -14.45 -9.54
C GLU A 130 -5.53 -14.80 -8.48
N ARG A 131 -4.26 -14.45 -8.74
CA ARG A 131 -3.10 -14.75 -7.88
C ARG A 131 -2.20 -13.53 -7.70
N LEU A 132 -2.46 -12.76 -6.67
CA LEU A 132 -1.76 -11.48 -6.42
C LEU A 132 -0.24 -11.63 -6.20
N GLY A 133 0.19 -12.71 -5.55
CA GLY A 133 1.61 -13.01 -5.30
C GLY A 133 2.38 -13.51 -6.53
N GLN A 134 1.71 -13.76 -7.65
CA GLN A 134 2.30 -14.25 -8.91
C GLN A 134 2.19 -13.19 -10.01
N THR A 135 2.41 -11.92 -9.67
CA THR A 135 2.50 -10.82 -10.64
C THR A 135 3.85 -10.12 -10.50
N ASP A 136 4.28 -9.37 -11.52
CA ASP A 136 5.54 -8.60 -11.49
C ASP A 136 5.52 -7.50 -10.41
N HIS A 137 4.32 -7.03 -10.05
CA HIS A 137 4.10 -5.97 -9.09
C HIS A 137 3.10 -6.43 -8.02
N PRO A 138 3.49 -7.36 -7.13
CA PRO A 138 2.59 -7.98 -6.16
C PRO A 138 2.36 -7.06 -4.95
N TYR A 139 1.93 -5.82 -5.19
CA TYR A 139 1.79 -4.79 -4.17
C TYR A 139 0.38 -4.21 -4.12
N TYR A 140 -0.18 -4.14 -2.92
CA TYR A 140 -1.39 -3.40 -2.60
C TYR A 140 -1.07 -2.27 -1.63
N LEU A 141 -1.65 -1.09 -1.84
CA LEU A 141 -1.39 0.10 -1.04
C LEU A 141 -2.68 0.73 -0.52
N GLU A 142 -2.60 1.21 0.72
CA GLU A 142 -3.55 2.14 1.32
C GLU A 142 -2.81 3.42 1.71
N SER A 143 -3.16 4.54 1.09
CA SER A 143 -2.55 5.84 1.37
C SER A 143 -3.58 6.80 1.96
N TYR A 144 -3.36 7.19 3.20
CA TYR A 144 -4.18 8.13 3.97
C TYR A 144 -3.59 9.54 3.81
N LEU A 145 -4.20 10.35 2.94
CA LEU A 145 -3.76 11.71 2.63
C LEU A 145 -4.18 12.66 3.75
N ILE A 146 -3.23 13.42 4.26
CA ILE A 146 -3.41 14.34 5.37
C ILE A 146 -3.50 15.77 4.86
N GLN A 147 -4.52 16.47 5.30
CA GLN A 147 -4.70 17.91 5.08
C GLN A 147 -5.18 18.53 6.39
N ASN A 148 -4.61 19.67 6.78
CA ASN A 148 -4.93 20.36 8.03
C ASN A 148 -4.84 19.44 9.28
N GLY A 149 -3.87 18.52 9.30
CA GLY A 149 -3.63 17.61 10.42
C GLY A 149 -4.60 16.43 10.55
N ALA A 150 -5.57 16.29 9.63
CA ALA A 150 -6.52 15.19 9.63
C ALA A 150 -6.45 14.38 8.32
N VAL A 151 -6.85 13.11 8.38
CA VAL A 151 -7.04 12.32 7.16
C VAL A 151 -8.21 12.94 6.40
N HIS A 152 -7.97 13.36 5.17
CA HIS A 152 -8.98 13.93 4.28
C HIS A 152 -9.52 12.87 3.31
N GLN A 153 -8.64 11.97 2.88
CA GLN A 153 -8.94 11.01 1.84
C GLN A 153 -8.10 9.74 2.00
N VAL A 154 -8.66 8.61 1.61
CA VAL A 154 -7.93 7.35 1.47
C VAL A 154 -7.86 6.99 -0.01
N ALA A 155 -6.68 6.57 -0.47
CA ALA A 155 -6.47 5.99 -1.79
C ALA A 155 -6.12 4.50 -1.62
N TYR A 156 -6.90 3.63 -2.26
CA TYR A 156 -6.62 2.21 -2.40
C TYR A 156 -6.04 1.98 -3.78
N ARG A 157 -4.88 1.34 -3.85
CA ARG A 157 -4.20 1.05 -5.11
C ARG A 157 -3.78 -0.41 -5.15
N LEU A 158 -4.08 -1.07 -6.26
CA LEU A 158 -3.54 -2.39 -6.59
C LEU A 158 -2.80 -2.27 -7.92
N TYR A 159 -1.53 -2.66 -7.96
CA TYR A 159 -0.81 -2.79 -9.22
C TYR A 159 -1.34 -4.00 -9.98
N ILE A 160 -1.67 -3.80 -11.25
CA ILE A 160 -2.35 -4.79 -12.08
C ILE A 160 -1.71 -4.77 -13.45
N ASP A 161 -1.10 -5.89 -13.84
CA ASP A 161 -0.76 -6.15 -15.24
C ASP A 161 -1.93 -6.90 -15.91
N PRO A 162 -2.57 -6.33 -16.95
CA PRO A 162 -3.60 -7.02 -17.73
C PRO A 162 -3.16 -8.39 -18.29
N HIS A 163 -1.85 -8.61 -18.50
CA HIS A 163 -1.29 -9.84 -19.04
C HIS A 163 -1.04 -10.92 -17.98
N GLN A 164 -1.08 -10.56 -16.69
CA GLN A 164 -0.81 -11.47 -15.57
C GLN A 164 -2.05 -11.69 -14.68
N LEU A 165 -3.26 -11.49 -15.20
CA LEU A 165 -4.50 -11.67 -14.42
C LEU A 165 -4.68 -13.09 -13.89
N LYS A 166 -4.07 -14.11 -14.51
CA LYS A 166 -4.09 -15.49 -14.02
C LYS A 166 -2.86 -15.87 -13.17
N GLY A 167 -1.94 -14.92 -12.97
CA GLY A 167 -0.59 -15.17 -12.47
C GLY A 167 0.41 -15.50 -13.59
N VAL A 168 1.69 -15.48 -13.27
CA VAL A 168 2.74 -16.09 -14.11
C VAL A 168 2.72 -17.61 -13.93
N ASP A 169 2.84 -18.35 -15.04
CA ASP A 169 3.06 -19.79 -14.99
C ASP A 169 4.48 -20.04 -14.44
N GLU A 170 4.60 -20.74 -13.32
CA GLU A 170 5.90 -21.07 -12.67
C GLU A 170 6.73 -22.10 -13.47
N TYR A 171 6.34 -22.44 -14.70
CA TYR A 171 6.91 -23.53 -15.51
C TYR A 171 7.27 -23.15 -16.96
N GLU A 172 7.49 -21.86 -17.28
CA GLU A 172 8.17 -21.47 -18.54
C GLU A 172 9.66 -21.15 -18.34
#